data_AF-A0A7C2TT07-F1
#
_entry.id   AF-A0A7C2TT07-F1
#
_cell.length_a   1.000
_cell.length_b   1.000
_cell.length_c   1.000
_cell.angle_alpha   90.00
_cell.angle_beta   90.00
_cell.angle_gamma   90.00
#
_symmetry.space_group_name_H-M   'P 1'
#
loop_
_entity.id
_entity.type
_entity.pdbx_description
1 polymer ?
#
loop_
_entity_poly.entity_id
_entity_poly.type
_entity_poly.pdbx_seq_one_letter_code
_entity_poly.pdbx_strand_id
1 'polypeptide(L)'
;IVDREKEIEAFVPEKYWQLSLQTEKNGEVIDARHTTPRFTDHEEALAARERTREPLVVSSIKEGSKIDRAPTPFDTTSFIVAAARLGFSAANAMRLAEDLYMNGYISYPRTDNTVYPPTLDIPALLRSLQNTPFHDDVSWVTANRRTVPTRGKKSSTDHPPIHPSAAATRQSLGDDRWKIYELVVRRFLATLSPDARWMTMKVIFDAGGEPYTATGGSLVEAGWRRVYPYSKATEYMLPKMKEGEHLPIREVNLEEKETQPPPRFTQSRLIQKMEELGLGTKSTRHEVIQKLISRKYVEGTPLRPTLVGRAVIDSLEDHADTITRPDMTQTLESHMQQIKERARSGEDVVRESRKMLHSVFEQLEEHEQVIGSDIMEQTAEELTLGPCPVCGHDLRIRHMRGQTQFIGCTNYPDCSFNISLPMTAWGFAVRTDQVCESHALHHVRLVRKGARPWDIGCPLCHHISSNRETLKLIPTLSAPMLDALNASHIYTVSELANSSLDRVSAVLDVPPDVAEQIGREANDVLDLLRRRSDCRKFVRKHLPPRRGRSPASVIRKLHEAGINDVTDLSNADKKLLKSVGVGEKEAETLLSESQKLRANREFKEIGIPAVSLKKYQAAGIIGPSDLLDYPYVY
;
A
#
# COMPACT_ATOMS: atom_id res chain seq x y z
N ILE A 1 -13.59 -8.24 8.86
CA ILE A 1 -12.11 -8.23 8.60
C ILE A 1 -11.38 -8.46 9.90
N VAL A 2 -11.70 -7.66 10.92
CA VAL A 2 -11.26 -7.89 12.31
C VAL A 2 -11.59 -9.31 12.75
N ASP A 3 -12.80 -9.82 12.50
CA ASP A 3 -13.14 -11.23 12.81
C ASP A 3 -12.20 -12.25 12.17
N ARG A 4 -11.78 -12.02 10.92
CA ARG A 4 -10.81 -12.90 10.25
C ARG A 4 -9.44 -12.81 10.93
N GLU A 5 -9.04 -11.66 11.42
CA GLU A 5 -7.79 -11.53 12.16
C GLU A 5 -7.90 -12.23 13.53
N LYS A 6 -9.03 -12.08 14.24
CA LYS A 6 -9.34 -12.82 15.48
C LYS A 6 -9.34 -14.34 15.25
N GLU A 7 -9.94 -14.82 14.16
CA GLU A 7 -9.92 -16.23 13.75
C GLU A 7 -8.49 -16.74 13.51
N ILE A 8 -7.60 -15.91 12.95
CA ILE A 8 -6.20 -16.27 12.72
C ILE A 8 -5.42 -16.29 14.03
N GLU A 9 -5.62 -15.30 14.91
CA GLU A 9 -4.96 -15.19 16.22
C GLU A 9 -5.37 -16.33 17.17
N ALA A 10 -6.65 -16.73 17.15
CA ALA A 10 -7.17 -17.82 17.97
C ALA A 10 -6.88 -19.22 17.39
N PHE A 11 -6.34 -19.31 16.17
CA PHE A 11 -6.09 -20.59 15.51
C PHE A 11 -4.90 -21.30 16.15
N VAL A 12 -5.15 -22.50 16.68
CA VAL A 12 -4.11 -23.39 17.18
C VAL A 12 -3.81 -24.44 16.10
N PRO A 13 -2.59 -24.47 15.53
CA PRO A 13 -2.22 -25.47 14.55
C PRO A 13 -2.27 -26.89 15.12
N GLU A 14 -2.98 -27.78 14.44
CA GLU A 14 -3.00 -29.20 14.74
C GLU A 14 -2.04 -29.94 13.81
N LYS A 15 -1.23 -30.83 14.40
CA LYS A 15 -0.34 -31.70 13.65
C LYS A 15 -1.13 -32.79 12.95
N TYR A 16 -0.72 -33.12 11.74
CA TYR A 16 -1.19 -34.27 11.01
C TYR A 16 -0.07 -34.82 10.14
N TRP A 17 -0.16 -36.09 9.79
CA TRP A 17 0.83 -36.75 8.94
C TRP A 17 0.21 -37.11 7.59
N GLN A 18 1.00 -36.95 6.53
CA GLN A 18 0.64 -37.39 5.19
C GLN A 18 1.62 -38.45 4.74
N LEU A 19 1.07 -39.61 4.42
CA LEU A 19 1.83 -40.74 3.88
C LEU A 19 1.78 -40.69 2.35
N SER A 20 2.95 -40.75 1.71
CA SER A 20 3.11 -40.87 0.27
C SER A 20 4.20 -41.89 -0.04
N LEU A 21 4.23 -42.37 -1.27
CA LEU A 21 5.33 -43.17 -1.79
C LEU A 21 5.71 -42.69 -3.18
N GLN A 22 6.98 -42.90 -3.51
CA GLN A 22 7.51 -42.74 -4.86
C GLN A 22 7.67 -44.11 -5.49
N THR A 23 7.14 -44.25 -6.70
CA THR A 23 7.35 -45.42 -7.56
C THR A 23 7.90 -44.94 -8.90
N GLU A 24 8.42 -45.87 -9.69
CA GLU A 24 8.93 -45.55 -11.02
C GLU A 24 8.37 -46.53 -12.05
N LYS A 25 8.10 -46.02 -13.25
CA LYS A 25 7.84 -46.84 -14.43
C LYS A 25 8.51 -46.23 -15.66
N ASN A 26 9.30 -47.02 -16.39
CA ASN A 26 10.01 -46.60 -17.60
C ASN A 26 10.85 -45.32 -17.42
N GLY A 27 11.47 -45.11 -16.26
CA GLY A 27 12.22 -43.89 -15.94
C GLY A 27 11.36 -42.69 -15.50
N GLU A 28 10.04 -42.80 -15.50
CA GLU A 28 9.13 -41.76 -15.02
C GLU A 28 8.80 -41.99 -13.54
N VAL A 29 9.09 -40.99 -12.70
CA VAL A 29 8.79 -40.98 -11.26
C VAL A 29 7.34 -40.61 -11.03
N ILE A 30 6.68 -41.36 -10.16
CA ILE A 30 5.27 -41.20 -9.83
C ILE A 30 5.12 -41.05 -8.33
N ASP A 31 4.55 -39.92 -7.92
CA ASP A 31 4.16 -39.68 -6.52
C ASP A 31 2.75 -40.21 -6.29
N ALA A 32 2.62 -41.25 -5.47
CA ALA A 32 1.34 -41.77 -5.02
C ALA A 32 1.10 -41.34 -3.57
N ARG A 33 -0.14 -40.91 -3.27
CA ARG A 33 -0.54 -40.51 -1.92
C ARG A 33 -1.42 -41.57 -1.30
N HIS A 34 -1.26 -41.80 -0.01
CA HIS A 34 -2.15 -42.68 0.72
C HIS A 34 -3.61 -42.19 0.60
N THR A 35 -4.57 -43.11 0.56
CA THR A 35 -5.98 -42.72 0.37
C THR A 35 -6.57 -42.01 1.60
N THR A 36 -6.02 -42.27 2.79
CA THR A 36 -6.24 -41.43 3.98
C THR A 36 -5.48 -40.11 3.79
N PRO A 37 -6.19 -38.97 3.60
CA PRO A 37 -5.55 -37.71 3.22
C PRO A 37 -4.76 -37.06 4.35
N ARG A 38 -5.12 -37.36 5.61
CA ARG A 38 -4.51 -36.86 6.83
C ARG A 38 -4.66 -37.90 7.93
N PHE A 39 -3.56 -38.32 8.52
CA PHE A 39 -3.55 -39.05 9.79
C PHE A 39 -3.40 -38.04 10.92
N THR A 40 -4.29 -38.07 11.91
CA THR A 40 -4.22 -37.20 13.10
C THR A 40 -3.56 -37.89 14.30
N ASP A 41 -3.36 -39.21 14.22
CA ASP A 41 -2.60 -39.99 15.19
C ASP A 41 -1.26 -40.41 14.57
N HIS A 42 -0.16 -40.14 15.29
CA HIS A 42 1.20 -40.41 14.79
C HIS A 42 1.47 -41.92 14.70
N GLU A 43 1.03 -42.69 15.68
CA GLU A 43 1.29 -44.13 15.74
C GLU A 43 0.52 -44.88 14.65
N GLU A 44 -0.72 -44.46 14.35
CA GLU A 44 -1.48 -44.97 13.21
C GLU A 44 -0.76 -44.68 11.88
N ALA A 45 -0.23 -43.47 11.71
CA ALA A 45 0.49 -43.08 10.50
C ALA A 45 1.81 -43.85 10.34
N LEU A 46 2.53 -44.07 11.44
CA LEU A 46 3.75 -44.88 11.47
C LEU A 46 3.44 -46.34 11.17
N ALA A 47 2.39 -46.90 11.78
CA ALA A 47 1.98 -48.27 11.52
C ALA A 47 1.54 -48.48 10.06
N ALA A 48 0.85 -47.51 9.45
CA ALA A 48 0.53 -47.54 8.02
C ALA A 48 1.80 -47.51 7.15
N ARG A 49 2.78 -46.67 7.50
CA ARG A 49 4.09 -46.65 6.83
C ARG A 49 4.82 -48.00 6.94
N GLU A 50 4.79 -48.66 8.10
CA GLU A 50 5.44 -49.96 8.33
C GLU A 50 4.72 -51.14 7.64
N ARG A 51 3.40 -51.05 7.46
CA ARG A 51 2.61 -52.01 6.68
C ARG A 51 2.79 -51.85 5.17
N THR A 52 3.22 -50.68 4.72
CA THR A 52 3.57 -50.41 3.31
C THR A 52 4.78 -51.25 2.91
N ARG A 53 4.56 -52.27 2.07
CA ARG A 53 5.60 -53.23 1.67
C ARG A 53 5.58 -53.49 0.17
N GLU A 54 6.73 -53.88 -0.37
CA GLU A 54 6.84 -54.33 -1.76
C GLU A 54 6.17 -55.70 -1.99
N PRO A 55 5.68 -55.97 -3.22
CA PRO A 55 5.61 -55.06 -4.37
C PRO A 55 4.45 -54.05 -4.27
N LEU A 56 4.58 -52.90 -4.93
CA LEU A 56 3.44 -52.01 -5.17
C LEU A 56 2.61 -52.58 -6.32
N VAL A 57 1.36 -52.96 -6.06
CA VAL A 57 0.47 -53.58 -7.06
C VAL A 57 -0.56 -52.58 -7.56
N VAL A 58 -0.68 -52.44 -8.88
CA VAL A 58 -1.75 -51.66 -9.51
C VAL A 58 -3.08 -52.38 -9.29
N SER A 59 -3.90 -51.88 -8.37
CA SER A 59 -5.15 -52.52 -7.96
C SER A 59 -6.31 -52.17 -8.88
N SER A 60 -6.41 -50.91 -9.30
CA SER A 60 -7.40 -50.50 -10.31
C SER A 60 -6.98 -49.25 -11.06
N ILE A 61 -7.42 -49.14 -12.32
CA ILE A 61 -7.21 -47.96 -13.15
C ILE A 61 -8.57 -47.39 -13.55
N LYS A 62 -8.83 -46.14 -13.17
CA LYS A 62 -10.05 -45.42 -13.52
C LYS A 62 -9.72 -44.31 -14.49
N GLU A 63 -10.05 -44.53 -15.75
CA GLU A 63 -10.05 -43.48 -16.77
C GLU A 63 -11.38 -42.72 -16.75
N GLY A 64 -11.31 -41.43 -17.01
CA GLY A 64 -12.46 -40.56 -17.07
C GLY A 64 -12.19 -39.37 -17.96
N SER A 65 -13.26 -38.62 -18.21
CA SER A 65 -13.17 -37.33 -18.89
C SER A 65 -13.75 -36.24 -18.01
N LYS A 66 -13.06 -35.11 -17.91
CA LYS A 66 -13.57 -33.92 -17.22
C LYS A 66 -13.81 -32.81 -18.23
N ILE A 67 -15.04 -32.30 -18.25
CA ILE A 67 -15.37 -31.09 -19.00
C ILE A 67 -15.03 -29.90 -18.13
N ASP A 68 -14.13 -29.07 -18.62
CA ASP A 68 -13.79 -27.78 -18.04
C ASP A 68 -14.54 -26.68 -18.79
N ARG A 69 -15.67 -26.30 -18.21
CA ARG A 69 -16.66 -25.40 -18.84
C ARG A 69 -16.03 -24.04 -19.12
N ALA A 70 -16.32 -23.50 -20.29
CA ALA A 70 -15.95 -22.13 -20.62
C ALA A 70 -16.53 -21.13 -19.60
N PRO A 71 -15.81 -20.04 -19.32
CA PRO A 71 -16.23 -19.09 -18.31
C PRO A 71 -17.48 -18.32 -18.74
N THR A 72 -18.24 -17.82 -17.77
CA THR A 72 -19.36 -16.91 -18.03
C THR A 72 -18.86 -15.50 -18.41
N PRO A 73 -19.71 -14.70 -19.08
CA PRO A 73 -19.47 -13.27 -19.28
C PRO A 73 -19.13 -12.57 -17.96
N PHE A 74 -18.32 -11.51 -18.04
CA PHE A 74 -17.97 -10.74 -16.87
C PHE A 74 -19.18 -9.93 -16.35
N ASP A 75 -19.48 -10.11 -15.08
CA ASP A 75 -20.05 -9.07 -14.24
C ASP A 75 -18.93 -8.27 -13.56
N THR A 76 -19.26 -7.25 -12.79
CA THR A 76 -18.29 -6.42 -12.08
C THR A 76 -17.42 -7.23 -11.11
N THR A 77 -18.02 -8.13 -10.33
CA THR A 77 -17.28 -8.92 -9.33
C THR A 77 -16.27 -9.85 -9.99
N SER A 78 -16.69 -10.66 -10.98
CA SER A 78 -15.81 -11.60 -11.68
C SER A 78 -14.73 -10.89 -12.50
N PHE A 79 -15.01 -9.69 -13.03
CA PHE A 79 -14.01 -8.83 -13.66
C PHE A 79 -12.94 -8.39 -12.66
N ILE A 80 -13.33 -7.85 -11.50
CA ILE A 80 -12.37 -7.41 -10.46
C ILE A 80 -11.53 -8.59 -9.97
N VAL A 81 -12.13 -9.76 -9.77
CA VAL A 81 -11.42 -10.99 -9.36
C VAL A 81 -10.38 -11.39 -10.41
N ALA A 82 -10.72 -11.32 -11.69
CA ALA A 82 -9.79 -11.64 -12.77
C ALA A 82 -8.67 -10.59 -12.91
N ALA A 83 -9.00 -9.30 -12.81
CA ALA A 83 -8.03 -8.21 -12.85
C ALA A 83 -7.02 -8.26 -11.69
N ALA A 84 -7.43 -8.73 -10.51
CA ALA A 84 -6.53 -8.90 -9.38
C ALA A 84 -5.43 -9.95 -9.63
N ARG A 85 -5.70 -10.99 -10.44
CA ARG A 85 -4.67 -11.95 -10.87
C ARG A 85 -3.60 -11.31 -11.77
N LEU A 86 -3.92 -10.17 -12.38
CA LEU A 86 -2.98 -9.34 -13.15
C LEU A 86 -2.30 -8.26 -12.29
N GLY A 87 -2.53 -8.25 -10.97
CA GLY A 87 -1.92 -7.30 -10.03
C GLY A 87 -2.67 -5.98 -9.85
N PHE A 88 -3.89 -5.84 -10.37
CA PHE A 88 -4.68 -4.63 -10.19
C PHE A 88 -5.50 -4.66 -8.89
N SER A 89 -5.43 -3.59 -8.09
CA SER A 89 -6.41 -3.35 -7.03
C SER A 89 -7.82 -3.15 -7.60
N ALA A 90 -8.87 -3.45 -6.84
CA ALA A 90 -10.26 -3.32 -7.29
C ALA A 90 -10.58 -1.90 -7.79
N ALA A 91 -10.18 -0.87 -7.05
CA ALA A 91 -10.41 0.53 -7.45
C ALA A 91 -9.68 0.92 -8.75
N ASN A 92 -8.43 0.49 -8.91
CA ASN A 92 -7.68 0.76 -10.15
C ASN A 92 -8.27 0.01 -11.36
N ALA A 93 -8.68 -1.25 -11.19
CA ALA A 93 -9.33 -2.03 -12.24
C ALA A 93 -10.63 -1.37 -12.71
N MET A 94 -11.48 -0.92 -11.78
CA MET A 94 -12.73 -0.22 -12.11
C MET A 94 -12.48 1.12 -12.78
N ARG A 95 -11.53 1.93 -12.29
CA ARG A 95 -11.15 3.20 -12.92
C ARG A 95 -10.67 3.02 -14.37
N LEU A 96 -9.85 1.99 -14.63
CA LEU A 96 -9.36 1.68 -15.97
C LEU A 96 -10.49 1.17 -16.88
N ALA A 97 -11.40 0.36 -16.36
CA ALA A 97 -12.56 -0.12 -17.10
C ALA A 97 -13.54 1.04 -17.43
N GLU A 98 -13.75 1.97 -16.51
CA GLU A 98 -14.55 3.18 -16.75
C GLU A 98 -13.93 4.05 -17.84
N ASP A 99 -12.62 4.26 -17.80
CA ASP A 99 -11.89 4.98 -18.86
C ASP A 99 -12.08 4.29 -20.22
N LEU A 100 -11.94 2.96 -20.29
CA LEU A 100 -12.19 2.21 -21.52
C LEU A 100 -13.64 2.33 -22.01
N TYR A 101 -14.62 2.34 -21.10
CA TYR A 101 -16.04 2.53 -21.43
C TYR A 101 -16.32 3.94 -21.96
N MET A 102 -15.80 4.98 -21.29
CA MET A 102 -15.99 6.37 -21.72
C MET A 102 -15.39 6.64 -23.10
N ASN A 103 -14.34 5.90 -23.47
CA ASN A 103 -13.73 5.95 -24.80
C ASN A 103 -14.33 4.95 -25.79
N GLY A 104 -15.42 4.24 -25.43
CA GLY A 104 -16.18 3.37 -26.34
C GLY A 104 -15.56 2.01 -26.64
N TYR A 105 -14.54 1.57 -25.89
CA TYR A 105 -13.84 0.31 -26.16
C TYR A 105 -14.52 -0.91 -25.53
N ILE A 106 -15.22 -0.74 -24.41
CA ILE A 106 -15.95 -1.81 -23.72
C ILE A 106 -17.35 -1.34 -23.32
N SER A 107 -18.23 -2.28 -22.97
CA SER A 107 -19.52 -1.99 -22.37
C SER A 107 -19.37 -1.50 -20.92
N TYR A 108 -20.47 -0.96 -20.37
CA TYR A 108 -20.46 -0.37 -19.03
C TYR A 108 -19.99 -1.37 -17.95
N PRO A 109 -18.95 -1.04 -17.16
CA PRO A 109 -18.28 -2.03 -16.30
C PRO A 109 -18.96 -2.26 -14.95
N ARG A 110 -20.01 -1.49 -14.61
CA ARG A 110 -20.78 -1.64 -13.36
C ARG A 110 -22.08 -2.39 -13.64
N THR A 111 -22.01 -3.71 -13.73
CA THR A 111 -23.10 -4.62 -14.13
C THR A 111 -23.08 -5.90 -13.30
N ASP A 112 -24.27 -6.40 -12.94
CA ASP A 112 -24.45 -7.74 -12.34
C ASP A 112 -24.87 -8.77 -13.40
N ASN A 113 -25.09 -8.33 -14.63
CA ASN A 113 -25.63 -9.17 -15.68
C ASN A 113 -24.54 -10.09 -16.24
N THR A 114 -24.90 -11.35 -16.45
CA THR A 114 -24.02 -12.41 -16.95
C THR A 114 -24.56 -13.09 -18.20
N VAL A 115 -25.56 -12.47 -18.84
CA VAL A 115 -26.20 -12.93 -20.07
C VAL A 115 -26.14 -11.83 -21.13
N TYR A 116 -25.55 -12.11 -22.29
CA TYR A 116 -25.56 -11.15 -23.39
C TYR A 116 -26.99 -10.92 -23.91
N PRO A 117 -27.38 -9.68 -24.20
CA PRO A 117 -28.71 -9.41 -24.74
C PRO A 117 -28.84 -10.00 -26.16
N PRO A 118 -30.04 -10.43 -26.57
CA PRO A 118 -30.27 -10.95 -27.93
C PRO A 118 -29.92 -9.95 -29.04
N THR A 119 -29.93 -8.65 -28.73
CA THR A 119 -29.62 -7.55 -29.65
C THR A 119 -28.12 -7.34 -29.88
N LEU A 120 -27.24 -8.06 -29.17
CA LEU A 120 -25.80 -7.92 -29.35
C LEU A 120 -25.32 -8.61 -30.65
N ASP A 121 -24.84 -7.82 -31.61
CA ASP A 121 -24.27 -8.34 -32.87
C ASP A 121 -22.85 -8.90 -32.67
N ILE A 122 -22.80 -10.15 -32.16
CA ILE A 122 -21.55 -10.88 -31.94
C ILE A 122 -20.73 -11.02 -33.24
N PRO A 123 -21.30 -11.38 -34.41
CA PRO A 123 -20.55 -11.41 -35.67
C PRO A 123 -19.86 -10.08 -36.01
N ALA A 124 -20.52 -8.94 -35.82
CA ALA A 124 -19.91 -7.63 -36.05
C ALA A 124 -18.75 -7.35 -35.10
N LEU A 125 -18.88 -7.70 -33.81
CA LEU A 125 -17.79 -7.56 -32.84
C LEU A 125 -16.59 -8.46 -33.18
N LEU A 126 -16.80 -9.69 -33.63
CA LEU A 126 -15.71 -10.54 -34.08
C LEU A 126 -15.00 -9.93 -35.30
N ARG A 127 -15.76 -9.41 -36.28
CA ARG A 127 -15.18 -8.70 -37.44
C ARG A 127 -14.37 -7.48 -37.04
N SER A 128 -14.82 -6.69 -36.06
CA SER A 128 -14.07 -5.50 -35.62
C SER A 128 -12.75 -5.89 -34.94
N LEU A 129 -12.72 -6.99 -34.20
CA LEU A 129 -11.52 -7.51 -33.54
C LEU A 129 -10.53 -8.21 -34.49
N GLN A 130 -10.94 -8.57 -35.72
CA GLN A 130 -10.12 -9.31 -36.68
C GLN A 130 -8.82 -8.57 -37.05
N ASN A 131 -8.82 -7.24 -37.07
CA ASN A 131 -7.66 -6.42 -37.45
C ASN A 131 -6.82 -5.97 -36.24
N THR A 132 -6.88 -6.72 -35.15
CA THR A 132 -6.13 -6.45 -33.91
C THR A 132 -5.11 -7.57 -33.67
N PRO A 133 -4.23 -7.47 -32.66
CA PRO A 133 -3.36 -8.58 -32.27
C PRO A 133 -4.10 -9.90 -31.94
N PHE A 134 -5.42 -9.87 -31.75
CA PHE A 134 -6.26 -11.05 -31.49
C PHE A 134 -6.69 -11.80 -32.76
N HIS A 135 -6.23 -11.43 -33.94
CA HIS A 135 -6.69 -11.98 -35.23
C HIS A 135 -6.69 -13.52 -35.31
N ASP A 136 -5.64 -14.20 -34.84
CA ASP A 136 -5.55 -15.67 -34.82
C ASP A 136 -6.61 -16.30 -33.91
N ASP A 137 -6.80 -15.71 -32.72
CA ASP A 137 -7.79 -16.16 -31.75
C ASP A 137 -9.21 -15.93 -32.26
N VAL A 138 -9.48 -14.78 -32.90
CA VAL A 138 -10.78 -14.44 -33.49
C VAL A 138 -11.12 -15.38 -34.64
N SER A 139 -10.17 -15.67 -35.54
CA SER A 139 -10.35 -16.62 -36.65
C SER A 139 -10.72 -18.00 -36.12
N TRP A 140 -9.99 -18.48 -35.11
CA TRP A 140 -10.25 -19.77 -34.49
C TRP A 140 -11.61 -19.81 -33.78
N VAL A 141 -11.97 -18.78 -33.01
CA VAL A 141 -13.27 -18.69 -32.34
C VAL A 141 -14.41 -18.63 -33.35
N THR A 142 -14.24 -17.94 -34.47
CA THR A 142 -15.26 -17.84 -35.51
C THR A 142 -15.53 -19.22 -36.15
N ALA A 143 -14.47 -19.98 -36.44
CA ALA A 143 -14.58 -21.32 -37.01
C ALA A 143 -15.13 -22.38 -36.04
N ASN A 144 -14.85 -22.23 -34.74
CA ASN A 144 -15.20 -23.23 -33.70
C ASN A 144 -16.30 -22.74 -32.75
N ARG A 145 -17.03 -21.69 -33.13
CA ARG A 145 -17.94 -20.97 -32.23
C ARG A 145 -19.05 -21.90 -31.72
N ARG A 146 -19.34 -21.83 -30.41
CA ARG A 146 -20.57 -22.44 -29.87
C ARG A 146 -21.82 -21.73 -30.39
N THR A 147 -22.93 -22.45 -30.48
CA THR A 147 -24.21 -21.90 -30.99
C THR A 147 -24.74 -20.76 -30.12
N VAL A 148 -24.67 -20.92 -28.80
CA VAL A 148 -25.12 -19.94 -27.81
C VAL A 148 -23.95 -19.62 -26.87
N PRO A 149 -23.59 -18.34 -26.67
CA PRO A 149 -22.57 -17.96 -25.69
C PRO A 149 -22.86 -18.54 -24.32
N THR A 150 -21.81 -18.77 -23.52
CA THR A 150 -22.00 -19.10 -22.09
C THR A 150 -22.82 -18.02 -21.39
N ARG A 151 -23.54 -18.42 -20.33
CA ARG A 151 -24.37 -17.53 -19.52
C ARG A 151 -24.21 -17.87 -18.04
N GLY A 152 -24.26 -16.85 -17.18
CA GLY A 152 -24.31 -17.02 -15.74
C GLY A 152 -25.75 -17.09 -15.20
N LYS A 153 -25.90 -16.87 -13.88
CA LYS A 153 -27.18 -16.99 -13.16
C LYS A 153 -28.04 -15.73 -13.21
N LYS A 154 -27.42 -14.57 -13.42
CA LYS A 154 -28.08 -13.26 -13.31
C LYS A 154 -28.35 -12.70 -14.70
N SER A 155 -29.62 -12.38 -14.96
CA SER A 155 -30.09 -11.68 -16.16
C SER A 155 -30.94 -10.49 -15.73
N SER A 156 -30.59 -9.29 -16.18
CA SER A 156 -31.31 -8.05 -15.87
C SER A 156 -31.45 -7.19 -17.13
N THR A 157 -32.34 -6.20 -17.09
CA THR A 157 -32.62 -5.31 -18.23
C THR A 157 -31.70 -4.09 -18.32
N ASP A 158 -30.94 -3.76 -17.27
CA ASP A 158 -30.22 -2.49 -17.19
C ASP A 158 -29.01 -2.41 -18.14
N HIS A 159 -28.01 -3.26 -17.92
CA HIS A 159 -26.74 -3.24 -18.63
C HIS A 159 -26.36 -4.66 -19.08
N PRO A 160 -25.77 -4.81 -20.28
CA PRO A 160 -25.20 -6.08 -20.69
C PRO A 160 -23.99 -6.44 -19.79
N PRO A 161 -23.51 -7.70 -19.85
CA PRO A 161 -22.22 -8.07 -19.26
C PRO A 161 -21.08 -7.22 -19.83
N ILE A 162 -19.93 -7.22 -19.15
CA ILE A 162 -18.72 -6.52 -19.62
C ILE A 162 -18.17 -7.26 -20.85
N HIS A 163 -18.09 -6.56 -22.00
CA HIS A 163 -17.63 -7.09 -23.28
C HIS A 163 -17.00 -5.98 -24.14
N PRO A 164 -16.19 -6.30 -25.16
CA PRO A 164 -15.64 -5.30 -26.06
C PRO A 164 -16.72 -4.68 -26.94
N SER A 165 -16.64 -3.37 -27.15
CA SER A 165 -17.53 -2.61 -28.03
C SER A 165 -16.83 -2.15 -29.31
N ALA A 166 -15.51 -1.96 -29.27
CA ALA A 166 -14.69 -1.54 -30.40
C ALA A 166 -13.28 -2.13 -30.33
N ALA A 167 -12.58 -2.15 -31.47
CA ALA A 167 -11.18 -2.51 -31.57
C ALA A 167 -10.28 -1.42 -30.94
N ALA A 168 -9.22 -1.83 -30.27
CA ALA A 168 -8.19 -0.94 -29.74
C ALA A 168 -6.79 -1.45 -30.10
N THR A 169 -5.79 -0.57 -30.02
CA THR A 169 -4.38 -0.95 -30.16
C THR A 169 -3.64 -0.70 -28.85
N ARG A 170 -2.56 -1.45 -28.62
CA ARG A 170 -1.73 -1.25 -27.43
C ARG A 170 -1.13 0.16 -27.39
N GLN A 171 -0.80 0.72 -28.56
CA GLN A 171 -0.28 2.07 -28.71
C GLN A 171 -1.30 3.13 -28.29
N SER A 172 -2.59 2.97 -28.63
CA SER A 172 -3.62 3.96 -28.27
C SER A 172 -3.98 3.94 -26.79
N LEU A 173 -3.88 2.77 -26.13
CA LEU A 173 -4.29 2.60 -24.74
C LEU A 173 -3.14 2.75 -23.74
N GLY A 174 -1.91 2.42 -24.11
CA GLY A 174 -0.83 2.21 -23.14
C GLY A 174 -1.04 0.94 -22.31
N ASP A 175 -0.03 0.57 -21.51
CA ASP A 175 0.10 -0.79 -20.97
C ASP A 175 -1.02 -1.23 -20.01
N ASP A 176 -1.36 -0.43 -19.01
CA ASP A 176 -2.33 -0.83 -17.99
C ASP A 176 -3.77 -0.93 -18.54
N ARG A 177 -4.17 0.04 -19.38
CA ARG A 177 -5.46 -0.03 -20.09
C ARG A 177 -5.49 -1.18 -21.08
N TRP A 178 -4.40 -1.42 -21.81
CA TRP A 178 -4.31 -2.55 -22.73
C TRP A 178 -4.51 -3.88 -22.01
N LYS A 179 -3.88 -4.09 -20.84
CA LYS A 179 -4.07 -5.31 -20.04
C LYS A 179 -5.54 -5.53 -19.63
N ILE A 180 -6.24 -4.48 -19.22
CA ILE A 180 -7.66 -4.56 -18.86
C ILE A 180 -8.54 -4.83 -20.09
N TYR A 181 -8.28 -4.13 -21.20
CA TYR A 181 -8.98 -4.34 -22.46
C TYR A 181 -8.80 -5.78 -22.97
N GLU A 182 -7.56 -6.27 -23.00
CA GLU A 182 -7.21 -7.64 -23.39
C GLU A 182 -7.92 -8.66 -22.50
N LEU A 183 -7.96 -8.44 -21.18
CA LEU A 183 -8.69 -9.31 -20.26
C LEU A 183 -10.18 -9.42 -20.62
N VAL A 184 -10.82 -8.29 -20.96
CA VAL A 184 -12.24 -8.26 -21.39
C VAL A 184 -12.43 -8.95 -22.73
N VAL A 185 -11.59 -8.66 -23.73
CA VAL A 185 -11.65 -9.28 -25.07
C VAL A 185 -11.48 -10.80 -24.97
N ARG A 186 -10.43 -11.26 -24.27
CA ARG A 186 -10.17 -12.70 -24.11
C ARG A 186 -11.29 -13.41 -23.36
N ARG A 187 -11.89 -12.76 -22.36
CA ARG A 187 -13.08 -13.33 -21.68
C ARG A 187 -14.24 -13.47 -22.65
N PHE A 188 -14.53 -12.43 -23.44
CA PHE A 188 -15.57 -12.48 -24.45
C PHE A 188 -15.32 -13.62 -25.45
N LEU A 189 -14.11 -13.74 -26.01
CA LEU A 189 -13.75 -14.84 -26.91
C LEU A 189 -13.92 -16.21 -26.25
N ALA A 190 -13.53 -16.35 -24.98
CA ALA A 190 -13.71 -17.60 -24.22
C ALA A 190 -15.19 -17.99 -24.06
N THR A 191 -16.09 -17.02 -23.85
CA THR A 191 -17.54 -17.27 -23.74
C THR A 191 -18.17 -17.81 -25.04
N LEU A 192 -17.50 -17.59 -26.17
CA LEU A 192 -17.90 -18.04 -27.51
C LEU A 192 -17.19 -19.33 -27.95
N SER A 193 -16.13 -19.72 -27.25
CA SER A 193 -15.31 -20.89 -27.58
C SER A 193 -15.91 -22.18 -27.01
N PRO A 194 -15.63 -23.37 -27.54
CA PRO A 194 -16.04 -24.65 -26.93
C PRO A 194 -15.49 -24.86 -25.51
N ASP A 195 -16.09 -25.79 -24.77
CA ASP A 195 -15.54 -26.20 -23.48
C ASP A 195 -14.19 -26.92 -23.66
N ALA A 196 -13.32 -26.84 -22.67
CA ALA A 196 -12.08 -27.62 -22.67
C ALA A 196 -12.38 -29.05 -22.18
N ARG A 197 -11.69 -30.05 -22.72
CA ARG A 197 -11.83 -31.46 -22.31
C ARG A 197 -10.51 -32.01 -21.83
N TRP A 198 -10.57 -32.63 -20.66
CA TRP A 198 -9.46 -33.29 -20.02
C TRP A 198 -9.70 -34.80 -20.03
N MET A 199 -8.67 -35.55 -20.36
CA MET A 199 -8.60 -36.95 -19.96
C MET A 199 -8.04 -36.99 -18.54
N THR A 200 -8.68 -37.75 -17.66
CA THR A 200 -8.24 -37.94 -16.28
C THR A 200 -7.99 -39.42 -16.04
N MET A 201 -6.90 -39.74 -15.36
CA MET A 201 -6.59 -41.10 -14.96
C MET A 201 -6.34 -41.11 -13.45
N LYS A 202 -7.07 -41.96 -12.73
CA LYS A 202 -6.80 -42.25 -11.32
C LYS A 202 -6.34 -43.69 -11.21
N VAL A 203 -5.11 -43.88 -10.77
CA VAL A 203 -4.56 -45.21 -10.47
C VAL A 203 -4.66 -45.42 -8.97
N ILE A 204 -5.15 -46.59 -8.57
CA ILE A 204 -5.16 -47.06 -7.18
C ILE A 204 -4.13 -48.18 -7.08
N PHE A 205 -3.26 -48.07 -6.09
CA PHE A 205 -2.23 -49.05 -5.81
C PHE A 205 -2.47 -49.67 -4.43
N ASP A 206 -1.98 -50.89 -4.24
CA ASP A 206 -1.88 -51.57 -2.96
C ASP A 206 -0.41 -51.88 -2.67
N ALA A 207 0.06 -51.57 -1.48
CA ALA A 207 1.39 -51.95 -1.00
C ALA A 207 1.25 -52.60 0.38
N GLY A 208 1.28 -53.94 0.44
CA GLY A 208 1.15 -54.67 1.69
C GLY A 208 -0.21 -54.48 2.39
N GLY A 209 -1.28 -54.22 1.62
CA GLY A 209 -2.61 -53.92 2.16
C GLY A 209 -2.90 -52.43 2.38
N GLU A 210 -1.91 -51.54 2.20
CA GLU A 210 -2.10 -50.09 2.32
C GLU A 210 -2.47 -49.46 0.96
N PRO A 211 -3.60 -48.73 0.88
CA PRO A 211 -4.09 -48.16 -0.37
C PRO A 211 -3.48 -46.80 -0.70
N TYR A 212 -2.92 -46.68 -1.91
CA TYR A 212 -2.37 -45.45 -2.46
C TYR A 212 -3.07 -45.01 -3.75
N THR A 213 -2.97 -43.75 -4.10
CA THR A 213 -3.51 -43.22 -5.36
C THR A 213 -2.61 -42.18 -6.00
N ALA A 214 -2.49 -42.27 -7.32
CA ALA A 214 -1.94 -41.21 -8.15
C ALA A 214 -3.01 -40.75 -9.13
N THR A 215 -3.05 -39.44 -9.39
CA THR A 215 -4.03 -38.85 -10.31
C THR A 215 -3.29 -38.06 -11.37
N GLY A 216 -3.51 -38.43 -12.63
CA GLY A 216 -3.01 -37.73 -13.80
C GLY A 216 -4.14 -37.12 -14.61
N GLY A 217 -3.78 -36.16 -15.44
CA GLY A 217 -4.66 -35.63 -16.46
C GLY A 217 -3.91 -34.86 -17.52
N SER A 218 -4.42 -34.95 -18.74
CA SER A 218 -3.92 -34.23 -19.91
C SER A 218 -5.05 -33.50 -20.61
N LEU A 219 -4.71 -32.38 -21.24
CA LEU A 219 -5.65 -31.55 -21.97
C LEU A 219 -5.81 -32.11 -23.38
N VAL A 220 -6.95 -32.74 -23.66
CA VAL A 220 -7.24 -33.35 -24.97
C VAL A 220 -7.76 -32.30 -25.95
N GLU A 221 -8.70 -31.48 -25.49
CA GLU A 221 -9.25 -30.35 -26.26
C GLU A 221 -9.07 -29.07 -25.46
N ALA A 222 -8.25 -28.14 -25.96
CA ALA A 222 -7.97 -26.90 -25.26
C ALA A 222 -9.21 -26.00 -25.10
N GLY A 223 -10.15 -26.05 -26.05
CA GLY A 223 -11.37 -25.23 -26.03
C GLY A 223 -11.07 -23.75 -25.74
N TRP A 224 -11.85 -23.16 -24.84
CA TRP A 224 -11.71 -21.78 -24.39
C TRP A 224 -10.33 -21.43 -23.78
N ARG A 225 -9.55 -22.41 -23.30
CA ARG A 225 -8.21 -22.15 -22.72
C ARG A 225 -7.21 -21.65 -23.74
N ARG A 226 -7.42 -21.94 -25.04
CA ARG A 226 -6.61 -21.40 -26.13
C ARG A 226 -6.58 -19.87 -26.10
N VAL A 227 -7.73 -19.25 -25.87
CA VAL A 227 -7.90 -17.78 -25.98
C VAL A 227 -7.85 -17.05 -24.64
N TYR A 228 -7.92 -17.77 -23.51
CA TYR A 228 -7.92 -17.20 -22.15
C TYR A 228 -6.77 -17.75 -21.29
N PRO A 229 -5.57 -17.15 -21.36
CA PRO A 229 -4.35 -17.67 -20.73
C PRO A 229 -4.22 -17.33 -19.23
N TYR A 230 -5.24 -16.71 -18.62
CA TYR A 230 -5.19 -16.22 -17.24
C TYR A 230 -5.41 -17.30 -16.16
N SER A 231 -5.40 -18.57 -16.56
CA SER A 231 -5.40 -19.73 -15.68
C SER A 231 -4.50 -20.82 -16.27
N LYS A 232 -3.45 -21.22 -15.54
CA LYS A 232 -2.56 -22.30 -15.97
C LYS A 232 -3.32 -23.63 -16.02
N ALA A 233 -3.08 -24.39 -17.08
CA ALA A 233 -3.42 -25.82 -17.15
C ALA A 233 -2.17 -26.58 -16.70
N THR A 234 -2.25 -27.30 -15.58
CA THR A 234 -1.17 -28.17 -15.13
C THR A 234 -1.54 -29.59 -15.54
N GLU A 235 -0.76 -30.15 -16.46
CA GLU A 235 -0.92 -31.53 -16.92
C GLU A 235 0.05 -32.42 -16.15
N TYR A 236 -0.44 -33.58 -15.72
CA TYR A 236 0.38 -34.61 -15.11
C TYR A 236 0.06 -35.92 -15.82
N MET A 237 0.94 -36.34 -16.71
CA MET A 237 0.77 -37.59 -17.44
C MET A 237 1.32 -38.72 -16.60
N LEU A 238 0.46 -39.71 -16.33
CA LEU A 238 0.86 -40.95 -15.71
C LEU A 238 1.19 -41.96 -16.82
N PRO A 239 2.27 -42.75 -16.69
CA PRO A 239 2.60 -43.77 -17.67
C PRO A 239 1.51 -44.84 -17.72
N LYS A 240 1.30 -45.45 -18.89
CA LYS A 240 0.30 -46.51 -19.08
C LYS A 240 0.61 -47.69 -18.17
N MET A 241 -0.37 -48.16 -17.42
CA MET A 241 -0.26 -49.31 -16.50
C MET A 241 -1.31 -50.37 -16.80
N LYS A 242 -1.15 -51.56 -16.22
CA LYS A 242 -2.16 -52.63 -16.25
C LYS A 242 -2.55 -53.01 -14.82
N GLU A 243 -3.82 -53.37 -14.62
CA GLU A 243 -4.25 -53.94 -13.35
C GLU A 243 -3.50 -55.25 -13.07
N GLY A 244 -3.10 -55.45 -11.82
CA GLY A 244 -2.22 -56.54 -11.39
C GLY A 244 -0.73 -56.32 -11.68
N GLU A 245 -0.34 -55.20 -12.32
CA GLU A 245 1.07 -54.91 -12.57
C GLU A 245 1.82 -54.56 -11.27
N HIS A 246 3.04 -55.08 -11.13
CA HIS A 246 3.92 -54.81 -9.99
C HIS A 246 4.93 -53.70 -10.32
N LEU A 247 5.08 -52.74 -9.42
CA LEU A 247 6.03 -51.64 -9.52
C LEU A 247 6.94 -51.60 -8.29
N PRO A 248 8.19 -51.11 -8.42
CA PRO A 248 9.11 -50.97 -7.30
C PRO A 248 8.76 -49.78 -6.43
N ILE A 249 8.92 -49.90 -5.12
CA ILE A 249 8.81 -48.76 -4.20
C ILE A 249 10.20 -48.13 -4.08
N ARG A 250 10.35 -46.89 -4.53
CA ARG A 250 11.61 -46.13 -4.44
C ARG A 250 11.79 -45.52 -3.06
N GLU A 251 10.72 -44.92 -2.55
CA GLU A 251 10.72 -44.21 -1.26
C GLU A 251 9.32 -44.21 -0.65
N VAL A 252 9.23 -44.30 0.68
CA VAL A 252 7.98 -44.10 1.43
C VAL A 252 8.18 -42.94 2.39
N ASN A 253 7.42 -41.88 2.19
CA ASN A 253 7.55 -40.61 2.88
C ASN A 253 6.37 -40.39 3.83
N LEU A 254 6.68 -40.15 5.10
CA LEU A 254 5.73 -39.73 6.11
C LEU A 254 6.04 -38.28 6.48
N GLU A 255 5.27 -37.35 5.93
CA GLU A 255 5.47 -35.92 6.16
C GLU A 255 4.61 -35.46 7.33
N GLU A 256 5.25 -34.94 8.38
CA GLU A 256 4.57 -34.16 9.42
C GLU A 256 4.20 -32.78 8.86
N LYS A 257 2.95 -32.38 9.06
CA LYS A 257 2.39 -31.09 8.64
C LYS A 257 1.53 -30.50 9.73
N GLU A 258 1.28 -29.21 9.61
CA GLU A 258 0.38 -28.48 10.50
C GLU A 258 -0.75 -27.85 9.70
N THR A 259 -1.95 -27.87 10.28
CA THR A 259 -3.09 -27.13 9.74
C THR A 259 -2.74 -25.64 9.70
N GLN A 260 -3.24 -24.93 8.69
CA GLN A 260 -2.96 -23.50 8.51
C GLN A 260 -4.20 -22.67 8.86
N PRO A 261 -4.02 -21.46 9.44
CA PRO A 261 -5.13 -20.59 9.74
C PRO A 261 -5.88 -20.15 8.47
N PRO A 262 -7.13 -19.68 8.57
CA PRO A 262 -7.86 -19.19 7.42
C PRO A 262 -7.10 -18.02 6.76
N PRO A 263 -7.00 -17.97 5.43
CA PRO A 263 -6.23 -16.92 4.77
C PRO A 263 -6.90 -15.56 4.96
N ARG A 264 -6.06 -14.53 5.18
CA ARG A 264 -6.51 -13.13 5.14
C ARG A 264 -7.21 -12.80 3.83
N PHE A 265 -8.12 -11.82 3.87
CA PHE A 265 -8.86 -11.40 2.70
C PHE A 265 -7.96 -10.63 1.72
N THR A 266 -7.94 -11.07 0.46
CA THR A 266 -7.56 -10.17 -0.65
C THR A 266 -8.73 -9.24 -0.96
N GLN A 267 -8.51 -8.12 -1.65
CA GLN A 267 -9.60 -7.23 -2.05
C GLN A 267 -10.68 -7.98 -2.84
N SER A 268 -10.30 -8.89 -3.72
CA SER A 268 -11.24 -9.71 -4.51
C SER A 268 -12.08 -10.65 -3.64
N ARG A 269 -11.45 -11.36 -2.69
CA ARG A 269 -12.19 -12.25 -1.77
C ARG A 269 -13.10 -11.45 -0.84
N LEU A 270 -12.68 -10.26 -0.43
CA LEU A 270 -13.51 -9.35 0.36
C LEU A 270 -14.73 -8.87 -0.42
N ILE A 271 -14.58 -8.48 -1.69
CA ILE A 271 -15.72 -8.08 -2.55
C ILE A 271 -16.71 -9.24 -2.72
N GLN A 272 -16.21 -10.46 -2.92
CA GLN A 272 -17.07 -11.65 -2.99
C GLN A 272 -17.83 -11.87 -1.68
N LYS A 273 -17.16 -11.72 -0.52
CA LYS A 273 -17.82 -11.86 0.78
C LYS A 273 -18.83 -10.75 1.03
N MET A 274 -18.53 -9.50 0.64
CA MET A 274 -19.47 -8.39 0.70
C MET A 274 -20.70 -8.67 -0.17
N GLU A 275 -20.53 -9.21 -1.38
CA GLU A 275 -21.65 -9.60 -2.23
C GLU A 275 -22.51 -10.71 -1.62
N GLU A 276 -21.87 -11.75 -1.07
CA GLU A 276 -22.54 -12.86 -0.38
C GLU A 276 -23.38 -12.37 0.80
N LEU A 277 -22.86 -11.40 1.57
CA LEU A 277 -23.55 -10.78 2.71
C LEU A 277 -24.55 -9.69 2.31
N GLY A 278 -24.70 -9.38 1.01
CA GLY A 278 -25.58 -8.30 0.55
C GLY A 278 -25.10 -6.89 0.93
N LEU A 279 -23.80 -6.70 1.14
CA LEU A 279 -23.18 -5.44 1.52
C LEU A 279 -22.68 -4.66 0.30
N GLY A 280 -23.24 -3.47 0.09
CA GLY A 280 -22.90 -2.62 -1.03
C GLY A 280 -23.37 -3.20 -2.38
N THR A 281 -23.19 -2.40 -3.43
CA THR A 281 -23.51 -2.76 -4.82
C THR A 281 -22.23 -2.96 -5.63
N LYS A 282 -22.35 -3.43 -6.88
CA LYS A 282 -21.25 -3.44 -7.87
C LYS A 282 -20.51 -2.10 -7.98
N SER A 283 -21.20 -1.00 -7.70
CA SER A 283 -20.68 0.36 -7.78
C SER A 283 -19.94 0.81 -6.52
N THR A 284 -20.24 0.25 -5.35
CA THR A 284 -19.76 0.83 -4.08
C THR A 284 -18.72 -0.03 -3.36
N ARG A 285 -18.71 -1.36 -3.54
CA ARG A 285 -17.82 -2.27 -2.78
C ARG A 285 -16.33 -1.91 -2.90
N HIS A 286 -15.87 -1.64 -4.12
CA HIS A 286 -14.46 -1.28 -4.36
C HIS A 286 -14.09 0.10 -3.75
N GLU A 287 -15.02 1.05 -3.76
CA GLU A 287 -14.84 2.36 -3.11
C GLU A 287 -14.81 2.24 -1.58
N VAL A 288 -15.67 1.41 -1.00
CA VAL A 288 -15.69 1.13 0.45
C VAL A 288 -14.33 0.59 0.90
N ILE A 289 -13.80 -0.42 0.20
CA ILE A 289 -12.46 -0.96 0.48
C ILE A 289 -11.38 0.12 0.35
N GLN A 290 -11.45 0.94 -0.71
CA GLN A 290 -10.51 2.05 -0.89
C GLN A 290 -10.60 3.08 0.23
N LYS A 291 -11.80 3.36 0.75
CA LYS A 291 -12.03 4.25 1.90
C LYS A 291 -11.44 3.68 3.18
N LEU A 292 -11.66 2.39 3.47
CA LEU A 292 -11.07 1.71 4.63
C LEU A 292 -9.54 1.81 4.62
N ILE A 293 -8.92 1.59 3.45
CA ILE A 293 -7.46 1.73 3.28
C ILE A 293 -7.01 3.19 3.43
N SER A 294 -7.71 4.14 2.78
CA SER A 294 -7.32 5.56 2.86
C SER A 294 -7.47 6.16 4.25
N ARG A 295 -8.44 5.66 5.02
CA ARG A 295 -8.71 6.05 6.41
C ARG A 295 -7.87 5.28 7.43
N LYS A 296 -7.00 4.37 6.97
CA LYS A 296 -6.07 3.61 7.83
C LYS A 296 -6.75 2.71 8.85
N TYR A 297 -7.93 2.16 8.53
CA TYR A 297 -8.53 1.08 9.32
C TYR A 297 -8.03 -0.30 8.88
N VAL A 298 -7.59 -0.42 7.62
CA VAL A 298 -7.00 -1.65 7.09
C VAL A 298 -5.80 -1.33 6.22
N GLU A 299 -4.87 -2.28 6.13
CA GLU A 299 -3.66 -2.15 5.35
C GLU A 299 -3.18 -3.49 4.79
N GLY A 300 -2.10 -3.46 4.00
CA GLY A 300 -1.48 -4.65 3.43
C GLY A 300 -2.18 -5.22 2.20
N THR A 301 -1.56 -6.23 1.61
CA THR A 301 -2.13 -7.08 0.56
C THR A 301 -1.53 -8.47 0.71
N PRO A 302 -2.22 -9.45 1.33
CA PRO A 302 -3.61 -9.45 1.78
C PRO A 302 -3.94 -8.41 2.88
N LEU A 303 -5.22 -8.05 2.99
CA LEU A 303 -5.70 -7.04 3.94
C LEU A 303 -5.65 -7.56 5.38
N ARG A 304 -5.17 -6.72 6.29
CA ARG A 304 -5.23 -6.87 7.75
C ARG A 304 -5.80 -5.60 8.39
N PRO A 305 -6.47 -5.67 9.56
CA PRO A 305 -6.82 -4.48 10.32
C PRO A 305 -5.55 -3.76 10.84
N THR A 306 -5.61 -2.44 10.98
CA THR A 306 -4.66 -1.69 11.82
C THR A 306 -5.13 -1.75 13.28
N LEU A 307 -4.31 -1.37 14.28
CA LEU A 307 -4.83 -1.33 15.65
C LEU A 307 -5.92 -0.27 15.81
N VAL A 308 -5.85 0.87 15.11
CA VAL A 308 -6.99 1.82 15.04
C VAL A 308 -8.25 1.13 14.52
N GLY A 309 -8.14 0.37 13.41
CA GLY A 309 -9.27 -0.33 12.83
C GLY A 309 -9.82 -1.44 13.73
N ARG A 310 -8.95 -2.12 14.48
CA ARG A 310 -9.32 -3.12 15.47
C ARG A 310 -10.01 -2.47 16.67
N ALA A 311 -9.41 -1.45 17.27
CA ALA A 311 -9.94 -0.74 18.43
C ALA A 311 -11.32 -0.15 18.21
N VAL A 312 -11.52 0.46 17.04
CA VAL A 312 -12.85 0.96 16.65
C VAL A 312 -13.86 -0.17 16.57
N ILE A 313 -13.51 -1.32 16.01
CA ILE A 313 -14.46 -2.43 15.88
C ILE A 313 -14.69 -3.13 17.22
N ASP A 314 -13.64 -3.42 17.99
CA ASP A 314 -13.74 -4.08 19.29
C ASP A 314 -14.60 -3.23 20.24
N SER A 315 -14.35 -1.92 20.34
CA SER A 315 -15.16 -1.04 21.19
C SER A 315 -16.61 -0.88 20.70
N LEU A 316 -16.83 -0.82 19.38
CA LEU A 316 -18.20 -0.79 18.84
C LEU A 316 -18.93 -2.13 18.99
N GLU A 317 -18.24 -3.27 19.01
CA GLU A 317 -18.85 -4.58 19.27
C GLU A 317 -19.33 -4.70 20.72
N ASP A 318 -18.58 -4.14 21.67
CA ASP A 318 -18.92 -4.20 23.09
C ASP A 318 -20.07 -3.25 23.48
N HIS A 319 -20.24 -2.14 22.74
CA HIS A 319 -21.14 -1.04 23.13
C HIS A 319 -22.22 -0.66 22.10
N ALA A 320 -22.05 -1.01 20.82
CA ALA A 320 -22.96 -0.60 19.74
C ALA A 320 -22.99 -1.63 18.58
N ASP A 321 -23.16 -2.91 18.91
CA ASP A 321 -22.98 -4.03 17.98
C ASP A 321 -23.86 -3.97 16.72
N THR A 322 -25.02 -3.31 16.81
CA THR A 322 -25.94 -3.10 15.68
C THR A 322 -25.23 -2.51 14.44
N ILE A 323 -24.27 -1.59 14.62
CA ILE A 323 -23.59 -0.92 13.51
C ILE A 323 -22.42 -1.74 12.94
N THR A 324 -21.89 -2.71 13.69
CA THR A 324 -20.77 -3.56 13.26
C THR A 324 -21.24 -4.80 12.49
N ARG A 325 -22.51 -5.20 12.70
CA ARG A 325 -23.14 -6.34 12.01
C ARG A 325 -23.59 -6.01 10.58
N PRO A 326 -23.61 -7.00 9.67
CA PRO A 326 -24.03 -6.79 8.28
C PRO A 326 -25.53 -6.49 8.13
N ASP A 327 -26.37 -6.90 9.08
CA ASP A 327 -27.83 -6.95 8.98
C ASP A 327 -28.49 -5.60 8.67
N MET A 328 -28.08 -4.53 9.35
CA MET A 328 -28.62 -3.19 9.11
C MET A 328 -28.30 -2.72 7.68
N THR A 329 -27.06 -2.93 7.24
CA THR A 329 -26.62 -2.53 5.89
C THR A 329 -27.33 -3.36 4.82
N GLN A 330 -27.47 -4.66 5.03
CA GLN A 330 -28.19 -5.57 4.13
C GLN A 330 -29.67 -5.16 4.01
N THR A 331 -30.31 -4.81 5.13
CA THR A 331 -31.69 -4.33 5.17
C THR A 331 -31.85 -3.05 4.34
N LEU A 332 -30.94 -2.08 4.50
CA LEU A 332 -30.95 -0.85 3.72
C LEU A 332 -30.78 -1.10 2.21
N GLU A 333 -29.87 -1.99 1.82
CA GLU A 333 -29.68 -2.38 0.41
C GLU A 333 -30.93 -3.08 -0.16
N SER A 334 -31.57 -3.95 0.63
CA SER A 334 -32.83 -4.60 0.25
C SER A 334 -33.96 -3.59 0.04
N HIS A 335 -34.08 -2.59 0.92
CA HIS A 335 -35.08 -1.54 0.78
C HIS A 335 -34.85 -0.68 -0.47
N MET A 336 -33.60 -0.36 -0.82
CA MET A 336 -33.28 0.34 -2.07
C MET A 336 -33.69 -0.48 -3.30
N GLN A 337 -33.50 -1.80 -3.25
CA GLN A 337 -33.94 -2.70 -4.32
C GLN A 337 -35.48 -2.73 -4.44
N GLN A 338 -36.20 -2.74 -3.32
CA GLN A 338 -37.66 -2.69 -3.31
C GLN A 338 -38.20 -1.35 -3.88
N ILE A 339 -37.49 -0.24 -3.69
CA ILE A 339 -37.82 1.03 -4.37
C ILE A 339 -37.66 0.89 -5.88
N LYS A 340 -36.54 0.30 -6.34
CA LYS A 340 -36.27 0.08 -7.77
C LYS A 340 -37.37 -0.77 -8.42
N GLU A 341 -37.87 -1.77 -7.71
CA GLU A 341 -38.94 -2.67 -8.14
C GLU A 341 -40.35 -2.07 -7.97
N ARG A 342 -40.45 -0.84 -7.44
CA ARG A 342 -41.72 -0.16 -7.09
C ARG A 342 -42.56 -0.93 -6.06
N ALA A 343 -41.93 -1.78 -5.25
CA ALA A 343 -42.55 -2.51 -4.16
C ALA A 343 -42.67 -1.67 -2.87
N ARG A 344 -41.84 -0.62 -2.71
CA ARG A 344 -41.90 0.34 -1.60
C ARG A 344 -41.69 1.77 -2.06
N SER A 345 -42.26 2.73 -1.33
CA SER A 345 -42.04 4.15 -1.56
C SER A 345 -40.69 4.60 -0.98
N GLY A 346 -40.08 5.64 -1.57
CA GLY A 346 -38.86 6.23 -1.01
C GLY A 346 -39.07 6.85 0.37
N GLU A 347 -40.24 7.40 0.63
CA GLU A 347 -40.58 8.00 1.93
C GLU A 347 -40.63 6.96 3.05
N ASP A 348 -41.27 5.81 2.79
CA ASP A 348 -41.35 4.70 3.75
C ASP A 348 -39.96 4.20 4.16
N VAL A 349 -39.09 4.03 3.17
CA VAL A 349 -37.73 3.56 3.40
C VAL A 349 -36.91 4.58 4.17
N VAL A 350 -37.01 5.87 3.86
CA VAL A 350 -36.31 6.93 4.60
C VAL A 350 -36.77 6.99 6.06
N ARG A 351 -38.09 6.88 6.30
CA ARG A 351 -38.66 6.85 7.65
C ARG A 351 -38.12 5.67 8.46
N GLU A 352 -38.10 4.47 7.89
CA GLU A 352 -37.55 3.28 8.57
C GLU A 352 -36.03 3.37 8.78
N SER A 353 -35.31 3.89 7.78
CA SER A 353 -33.85 4.09 7.88
C SER A 353 -33.48 5.07 8.99
N ARG A 354 -34.26 6.15 9.15
CA ARG A 354 -34.09 7.09 10.27
C ARG A 354 -34.33 6.42 11.61
N LYS A 355 -35.37 5.57 11.71
CA LYS A 355 -35.66 4.84 12.94
C LYS A 355 -34.49 3.92 13.34
N MET A 356 -33.94 3.17 12.39
CA MET A 356 -32.74 2.34 12.64
C MET A 356 -31.53 3.18 13.03
N LEU A 357 -31.34 4.34 12.41
CA LEU A 357 -30.24 5.24 12.73
C LEU A 357 -30.38 5.86 14.12
N HIS A 358 -31.61 6.22 14.54
CA HIS A 358 -31.87 6.72 15.89
C HIS A 358 -31.54 5.67 16.96
N SER A 359 -31.92 4.40 16.78
CA SER A 359 -31.56 3.35 17.73
C SER A 359 -30.05 3.13 17.85
N VAL A 360 -29.30 3.33 16.75
CA VAL A 360 -27.84 3.27 16.78
C VAL A 360 -27.25 4.47 17.52
N PHE A 361 -27.78 5.68 17.30
CA PHE A 361 -27.30 6.87 18.02
C PHE A 361 -27.58 6.79 19.51
N GLU A 362 -28.74 6.26 19.93
CA GLU A 362 -29.04 6.04 21.35
C GLU A 362 -27.98 5.15 22.02
N GLN A 363 -27.59 4.04 21.39
CA GLN A 363 -26.50 3.18 21.89
C GLN A 363 -25.14 3.89 21.94
N LEU A 364 -24.80 4.66 20.90
CA LEU A 364 -23.52 5.36 20.82
C LEU A 364 -23.41 6.51 21.84
N GLU A 365 -24.48 7.27 22.06
CA GLU A 365 -24.52 8.39 23.00
C GLU A 365 -24.45 7.89 24.45
N GLU A 366 -25.11 6.78 24.77
CA GLU A 366 -25.06 6.15 26.10
C GLU A 366 -23.63 5.71 26.48
N HIS A 367 -22.84 5.28 25.49
CA HIS A 367 -21.49 4.73 25.69
C HIS A 367 -20.36 5.62 25.18
N GLU A 368 -20.62 6.89 24.84
CA GLU A 368 -19.66 7.79 24.17
C GLU A 368 -18.30 7.85 24.87
N GLN A 369 -18.28 8.05 26.18
CA GLN A 369 -17.06 8.20 26.96
C GLN A 369 -16.22 6.92 26.98
N VAL A 370 -16.87 5.76 27.12
CA VAL A 370 -16.20 4.45 27.16
C VAL A 370 -15.64 4.12 25.79
N ILE A 371 -16.44 4.31 24.73
CA ILE A 371 -15.98 4.11 23.36
C ILE A 371 -14.78 5.01 23.03
N GLY A 372 -14.85 6.28 23.46
CA GLY A 372 -13.76 7.23 23.31
C GLY A 372 -12.49 6.80 24.04
N SER A 373 -12.60 6.33 25.28
CA SER A 373 -11.44 5.87 26.06
C SER A 373 -10.80 4.63 25.48
N ASP A 374 -11.59 3.63 25.10
CA ASP A 374 -11.07 2.36 24.55
C ASP A 374 -10.27 2.58 23.27
N ILE A 375 -10.83 3.40 22.36
CA ILE A 375 -10.16 3.74 21.11
C ILE A 375 -8.88 4.51 21.39
N MET A 376 -8.89 5.46 22.34
CA MET A 376 -7.69 6.23 22.69
C MET A 376 -6.60 5.38 23.35
N GLU A 377 -6.96 4.47 24.24
CA GLU A 377 -6.03 3.60 24.95
C GLU A 377 -5.37 2.61 23.99
N GLN A 378 -6.14 1.92 23.16
CA GLN A 378 -5.59 0.94 22.21
C GLN A 378 -4.77 1.58 21.09
N THR A 379 -5.08 2.82 20.69
CA THR A 379 -4.28 3.55 19.68
C THR A 379 -3.07 4.27 20.26
N ALA A 380 -3.09 4.58 21.56
CA ALA A 380 -1.95 5.16 22.26
C ALA A 380 -0.73 4.23 22.24
N GLU A 381 -0.94 2.91 22.32
CA GLU A 381 0.15 1.93 22.30
C GLU A 381 0.94 2.02 20.99
N GLU A 382 0.31 1.96 19.81
CA GLU A 382 1.01 2.03 18.51
C GLU A 382 1.85 3.28 18.31
N LEU A 383 1.36 4.40 18.84
CA LEU A 383 2.04 5.68 18.72
C LEU A 383 3.16 5.81 19.75
N THR A 384 3.16 4.98 20.80
CA THR A 384 4.16 4.98 21.86
C THR A 384 5.44 4.31 21.40
N LEU A 385 6.53 5.06 21.53
CA LEU A 385 7.87 4.66 21.11
C LEU A 385 8.72 4.18 22.27
N GLY A 386 8.37 4.45 23.52
CA GLY A 386 9.16 4.12 24.71
C GLY A 386 9.51 5.36 25.55
N PRO A 387 10.41 5.23 26.53
CA PRO A 387 10.62 6.24 27.56
C PRO A 387 11.32 7.51 27.03
N CYS A 388 10.85 8.66 27.50
CA CYS A 388 11.45 9.97 27.23
C CYS A 388 12.80 10.06 27.95
N PRO A 389 13.88 10.47 27.24
CA PRO A 389 15.20 10.55 27.85
C PRO A 389 15.27 11.58 28.98
N VAL A 390 14.39 12.59 28.98
CA VAL A 390 14.42 13.69 29.96
C VAL A 390 13.65 13.39 31.25
N CYS A 391 12.51 12.68 31.16
CA CYS A 391 11.58 12.51 32.30
C CYS A 391 11.03 11.09 32.48
N GLY A 392 11.46 10.13 31.66
CA GLY A 392 11.04 8.72 31.74
C GLY A 392 9.63 8.39 31.23
N HIS A 393 8.74 9.38 31.06
CA HIS A 393 7.38 9.17 30.52
C HIS A 393 7.40 8.81 29.02
N ASP A 394 6.31 8.27 28.50
CA ASP A 394 6.26 7.82 27.10
C ASP A 394 6.46 8.93 26.08
N LEU A 395 7.23 8.63 25.03
CA LEU A 395 7.26 9.39 23.78
C LEU A 395 6.23 8.86 22.80
N ARG A 396 5.47 9.74 22.17
CA ARG A 396 4.47 9.38 21.15
C ARG A 396 4.67 10.08 19.82
N ILE A 397 4.39 9.38 18.72
CA ILE A 397 4.23 9.99 17.39
C ILE A 397 2.94 10.82 17.40
N ARG A 398 3.06 12.11 17.11
CA ARG A 398 1.94 13.04 16.99
C ARG A 398 1.80 13.54 15.56
N HIS A 399 0.58 13.50 15.05
CA HIS A 399 0.21 14.03 13.74
C HIS A 399 -0.58 15.33 13.92
N MET A 400 -0.18 16.39 13.23
CA MET A 400 -0.85 17.69 13.28
C MET A 400 -1.56 18.00 11.95
N ARG A 401 -2.52 18.93 12.02
CA ARG A 401 -3.20 19.46 10.83
C ARG A 401 -2.17 20.11 9.89
N GLY A 402 -2.26 19.83 8.59
CA GLY A 402 -1.38 20.43 7.58
C GLY A 402 -0.12 19.62 7.21
N GLN A 403 -0.18 18.28 7.30
CA GLN A 403 0.91 17.37 6.87
C GLN A 403 2.18 17.41 7.74
N THR A 404 2.07 17.87 8.98
CA THR A 404 3.16 17.87 9.95
C THR A 404 3.04 16.69 10.91
N GLN A 405 4.20 16.15 11.32
CA GLN A 405 4.30 15.05 12.27
C GLN A 405 5.59 15.24 13.10
N PHE A 406 5.57 14.79 14.34
CA PHE A 406 6.71 14.86 15.26
C PHE A 406 6.57 13.82 16.37
N ILE A 407 7.61 13.64 17.17
CA ILE A 407 7.56 12.81 18.39
C ILE A 407 7.57 13.75 19.58
N GLY A 408 6.66 13.57 20.53
CA GLY A 408 6.58 14.41 21.73
C GLY A 408 6.36 13.60 22.99
N CYS A 409 6.85 14.13 24.11
CA CYS A 409 6.57 13.58 25.44
C CYS A 409 5.06 13.61 25.75
N THR A 410 4.58 12.58 26.44
CA THR A 410 3.21 12.50 26.96
C THR A 410 3.01 13.42 28.16
N ASN A 411 4.05 13.69 28.94
CA ASN A 411 4.02 14.55 30.13
C ASN A 411 4.10 16.06 29.82
N TYR A 412 3.59 16.51 28.68
CA TYR A 412 3.48 17.94 28.35
C TYR A 412 2.30 18.56 29.12
N PRO A 413 2.41 19.76 29.72
CA PRO A 413 3.45 20.78 29.53
C PRO A 413 4.70 20.66 30.40
N ASP A 414 4.71 19.79 31.41
CA ASP A 414 5.81 19.67 32.38
C ASP A 414 7.12 19.17 31.73
N CYS A 415 7.02 18.40 30.64
CA CYS A 415 8.12 18.04 29.77
C CYS A 415 7.84 18.45 28.31
N SER A 416 8.65 19.37 27.79
CA SER A 416 8.53 19.89 26.42
C SER A 416 9.41 19.17 25.38
N PHE A 417 10.05 18.06 25.77
CA PHE A 417 10.94 17.30 24.89
C PHE A 417 10.20 16.79 23.65
N ASN A 418 10.77 17.06 22.48
CA ASN A 418 10.21 16.67 21.19
C ASN A 418 11.30 16.45 20.13
N ILE A 419 11.03 15.56 19.18
CA ILE A 419 11.88 15.28 18.02
C ILE A 419 11.08 15.59 16.76
N SER A 420 11.61 16.49 15.94
CA SER A 420 11.02 16.81 14.63
C SER A 420 11.15 15.64 13.67
N LEU A 421 10.06 15.31 12.96
CA LEU A 421 10.06 14.32 11.89
C LEU A 421 9.86 14.99 10.52
N PRO A 422 10.30 14.37 9.42
CA PRO A 422 9.98 14.86 8.07
C PRO A 422 8.47 15.00 7.87
N MET A 423 8.04 15.97 7.05
CA MET A 423 6.61 16.16 6.74
C MET A 423 5.98 14.91 6.11
N THR A 424 4.66 14.73 6.25
CA THR A 424 3.96 13.53 5.75
C THR A 424 4.00 13.38 4.22
N ALA A 425 4.35 14.44 3.49
CA ALA A 425 4.69 14.38 2.06
C ALA A 425 5.84 13.41 1.76
N TRP A 426 6.74 13.16 2.72
CA TRP A 426 7.83 12.19 2.66
C TRP A 426 7.44 10.79 3.16
N GLY A 427 6.21 10.61 3.65
CA GLY A 427 5.67 9.39 4.22
C GLY A 427 5.16 9.60 5.64
N PHE A 428 4.18 8.81 6.05
CA PHE A 428 3.67 8.82 7.43
C PHE A 428 4.61 8.03 8.34
N ALA A 429 4.90 8.57 9.52
CA ALA A 429 5.69 7.91 10.53
C ALA A 429 4.91 6.77 11.16
N VAL A 430 5.50 5.58 11.13
CA VAL A 430 4.99 4.39 11.78
C VAL A 430 6.08 3.83 12.70
N ARG A 431 5.65 3.35 13.87
CA ARG A 431 6.47 2.53 14.76
C ARG A 431 6.77 1.19 14.09
N THR A 432 7.96 0.64 14.33
CA THR A 432 8.27 -0.75 14.01
C THR A 432 8.55 -1.54 15.30
N ASP A 433 8.48 -2.86 15.21
CA ASP A 433 8.70 -3.74 16.37
C ASP A 433 10.17 -3.79 16.82
N GLN A 434 11.09 -3.23 16.02
CA GLN A 434 12.49 -3.16 16.36
C GLN A 434 12.71 -2.09 17.43
N VAL A 435 13.36 -2.47 18.53
CA VAL A 435 13.71 -1.58 19.65
C VAL A 435 15.20 -1.26 19.61
N CYS A 436 15.54 0.00 19.89
CA CYS A 436 16.91 0.45 20.02
C CYS A 436 17.53 -0.02 21.34
N GLU A 437 18.63 -0.76 21.28
CA GLU A 437 19.31 -1.29 22.47
C GLU A 437 19.82 -0.20 23.43
N SER A 438 20.22 0.96 22.91
CA SER A 438 20.81 2.03 23.74
C SER A 438 19.78 2.96 24.38
N HIS A 439 18.60 3.09 23.78
CA HIS A 439 17.61 4.09 24.19
C HIS A 439 16.26 3.48 24.60
N ALA A 440 16.07 2.17 24.42
CA ALA A 440 14.80 1.48 24.61
C ALA A 440 13.64 2.11 23.81
N LEU A 441 13.95 2.75 22.68
CA LEU A 441 12.97 3.38 21.80
C LEU A 441 12.71 2.49 20.59
N HIS A 442 11.44 2.28 20.25
CA HIS A 442 11.03 1.68 18.99
C HIS A 442 11.52 2.50 17.80
N HIS A 443 11.90 1.80 16.74
CA HIS A 443 12.32 2.39 15.50
C HIS A 443 11.14 3.01 14.74
N VAL A 444 11.44 4.04 13.95
CA VAL A 444 10.45 4.75 13.13
C VAL A 444 10.77 4.57 11.66
N ARG A 445 9.73 4.35 10.86
CA ARG A 445 9.78 4.25 9.41
C ARG A 445 8.78 5.22 8.79
N LEU A 446 9.16 5.87 7.69
CA LEU A 446 8.26 6.68 6.88
C LEU A 446 7.71 5.85 5.72
N VAL A 447 6.39 5.73 5.64
CA VAL A 447 5.71 4.94 4.61
C VAL A 447 4.87 5.84 3.70
N ARG A 448 5.11 5.75 2.39
CA ARG A 448 4.34 6.45 1.36
C ARG A 448 3.97 5.49 0.22
N LYS A 449 2.72 5.56 -0.24
CA LYS A 449 2.23 4.75 -1.36
C LYS A 449 3.08 5.02 -2.62
N GLY A 450 3.59 3.94 -3.23
CA GLY A 450 4.38 4.00 -4.48
C GLY A 450 5.84 4.40 -4.30
N ALA A 451 6.32 4.59 -3.07
CA ALA A 451 7.73 4.84 -2.77
C ALA A 451 8.30 3.73 -1.88
N ARG A 452 9.62 3.50 -1.94
CA ARG A 452 10.29 2.62 -0.97
C ARG A 452 10.15 3.22 0.43
N PRO A 453 9.85 2.41 1.47
CA PRO A 453 9.84 2.90 2.84
C PRO A 453 11.20 3.50 3.21
N TRP A 454 11.18 4.58 3.99
CA TRP A 454 12.38 5.21 4.50
C TRP A 454 12.52 4.93 5.99
N ASP A 455 13.45 4.06 6.34
CA ASP A 455 13.80 3.75 7.72
C ASP A 455 14.60 4.90 8.34
N ILE A 456 14.03 5.53 9.39
CA ILE A 456 14.74 6.49 10.24
C ILE A 456 15.57 5.72 11.29
N GLY A 457 15.08 4.55 11.72
CA GLY A 457 15.66 3.78 12.82
C GLY A 457 15.27 4.37 14.16
N CYS A 458 16.15 4.29 15.16
CA CYS A 458 15.92 4.93 16.45
C CYS A 458 15.79 6.46 16.28
N PRO A 459 14.66 7.06 16.67
CA PRO A 459 14.43 8.49 16.48
C PRO A 459 15.44 9.35 17.26
N LEU A 460 15.86 8.91 18.45
CA LEU A 460 16.84 9.65 19.26
C LEU A 460 18.27 9.53 18.68
N CYS A 461 18.70 8.35 18.22
CA CYS A 461 19.99 8.21 17.52
C CYS A 461 20.04 9.11 16.28
N HIS A 462 18.95 9.14 15.50
CA HIS A 462 18.85 10.00 14.33
C HIS A 462 18.88 11.50 14.72
N HIS A 463 18.19 11.87 15.80
CA HIS A 463 18.19 13.23 16.31
C HIS A 463 19.58 13.69 16.76
N ILE A 464 20.30 12.88 17.54
CA ILE A 464 21.66 13.17 17.99
C ILE A 464 22.62 13.29 16.79
N SER A 465 22.62 12.30 15.90
CA SER A 465 23.54 12.27 14.75
C SER A 465 23.31 13.44 13.78
N SER A 466 22.04 13.80 13.54
CA SER A 466 21.70 14.90 12.62
C SER A 466 22.08 16.28 13.17
N ASN A 467 22.14 16.47 14.49
CA ASN A 467 22.48 17.75 15.12
C ASN A 467 23.97 17.87 15.51
N ARG A 468 24.71 16.76 15.56
CA ARG A 468 26.14 16.75 15.95
C ARG A 468 26.98 17.69 15.08
N GLU A 469 26.76 17.72 13.77
CA GLU A 469 27.50 18.60 12.86
C GLU A 469 27.18 20.09 13.07
N THR A 470 25.98 20.42 13.53
CA THR A 470 25.64 21.82 13.83
C THR A 470 26.24 22.29 15.14
N LEU A 471 26.34 21.43 16.15
CA LEU A 471 27.01 21.74 17.41
C LEU A 471 28.53 21.91 17.23
N LYS A 472 29.15 21.16 16.30
CA LYS A 472 30.57 21.33 15.93
C LYS A 472 30.90 22.71 15.33
N LEU A 473 29.90 23.50 14.94
CA LEU A 473 30.12 24.86 14.46
C LEU A 473 30.47 25.83 15.60
N ILE A 474 30.26 25.44 16.86
CA ILE A 474 30.62 26.20 18.06
C ILE A 474 32.12 25.93 18.33
N PRO A 475 33.02 26.92 18.12
CA PRO A 475 34.47 26.70 18.18
C PRO A 475 34.97 26.16 19.52
N THR A 476 34.34 26.58 20.62
CA THR A 476 34.76 26.19 21.97
C THR A 476 34.40 24.73 22.32
N LEU A 477 33.46 24.10 21.61
CA LEU A 477 33.03 22.74 21.91
C LEU A 477 34.00 21.68 21.37
N SER A 478 34.57 20.89 22.27
CA SER A 478 35.35 19.70 21.95
C SER A 478 34.47 18.44 21.80
N ALA A 479 35.00 17.37 21.20
CA ALA A 479 34.25 16.11 21.08
C ALA A 479 33.78 15.53 22.44
N PRO A 480 34.60 15.49 23.50
CA PRO A 480 34.14 15.09 24.84
C PRO A 480 33.02 15.98 25.39
N MET A 481 33.08 17.30 25.16
CA MET A 481 32.03 18.22 25.59
C MET A 481 30.71 17.95 24.87
N LEU A 482 30.74 17.63 23.58
CA LEU A 482 29.55 17.22 22.84
C LEU A 482 28.92 15.94 23.42
N ASP A 483 29.74 14.98 23.85
CA ASP A 483 29.24 13.76 24.46
C ASP A 483 28.65 14.04 25.87
N ALA A 484 29.23 14.95 26.65
CA ALA A 484 28.68 15.42 27.92
C ALA A 484 27.33 16.14 27.78
N LEU A 485 27.19 16.99 26.74
CA LEU A 485 25.91 17.63 26.39
C LEU A 485 24.83 16.59 26.06
N ASN A 486 25.17 15.61 25.21
CA ASN A 486 24.23 14.54 24.85
C ASN A 486 23.81 13.70 26.06
N ALA A 487 24.75 13.38 26.95
CA ALA A 487 24.48 12.67 28.20
C ALA A 487 23.57 13.47 29.15
N SER A 488 23.58 14.80 29.04
CA SER A 488 22.76 15.73 29.84
C SER A 488 21.51 16.23 29.11
N HIS A 489 21.10 15.54 28.04
CA HIS A 489 19.92 15.81 27.22
C HIS A 489 19.91 17.18 26.53
N ILE A 490 21.07 17.68 26.13
CA ILE A 490 21.24 18.86 25.28
C ILE A 490 21.70 18.37 23.90
N TYR A 491 20.77 18.27 22.95
CA TYR A 491 20.99 17.61 21.66
C TYR A 491 21.11 18.60 20.50
N THR A 492 20.62 19.82 20.67
CA THR A 492 20.59 20.85 19.62
C THR A 492 21.27 22.14 20.06
N VAL A 493 21.73 22.93 19.08
CA VAL A 493 22.25 24.29 19.32
C VAL A 493 21.18 25.16 20.01
N SER A 494 19.90 24.96 19.69
CA SER A 494 18.80 25.73 20.29
C SER A 494 18.60 25.40 21.77
N GLU A 495 18.73 24.14 22.16
CA GLU A 495 18.66 23.75 23.57
C GLU A 495 19.86 24.28 24.34
N LEU A 496 21.05 24.26 23.74
CA LEU A 496 22.26 24.81 24.35
C LEU A 496 22.15 26.32 24.57
N ALA A 497 21.73 27.08 23.54
CA ALA A 497 21.59 28.53 23.63
C ALA A 497 20.50 28.98 24.63
N ASN A 498 19.48 28.15 24.84
CA ASN A 498 18.39 28.41 25.79
C ASN A 498 18.67 27.85 27.20
N SER A 499 19.80 27.16 27.40
CA SER A 499 20.18 26.64 28.72
C SER A 499 20.78 27.74 29.60
N SER A 500 20.55 27.67 30.92
CA SER A 500 21.19 28.60 31.85
C SER A 500 22.71 28.38 31.86
N LEU A 501 23.47 29.47 32.04
CA LEU A 501 24.94 29.41 32.08
C LEU A 501 25.45 28.49 33.20
N ASP A 502 24.78 28.50 34.35
CA ASP A 502 25.10 27.59 35.47
C ASP A 502 24.95 26.12 35.07
N ARG A 503 23.90 25.78 34.30
CA ARG A 503 23.70 24.43 33.80
C ARG A 503 24.78 24.05 32.79
N VAL A 504 25.13 24.96 31.88
CA VAL A 504 26.17 24.71 30.87
C VAL A 504 27.54 24.51 31.54
N SER A 505 27.88 25.37 32.50
CA SER A 505 29.11 25.27 33.31
C SER A 505 29.18 23.94 34.06
N ALA A 506 28.10 23.54 34.72
CA ALA A 506 28.03 22.27 35.46
C ALA A 506 28.09 21.03 34.56
N VAL A 507 27.38 21.04 33.43
CA VAL A 507 27.33 19.90 32.49
C VAL A 507 28.68 19.67 31.81
N LEU A 508 29.37 20.77 31.47
CA LEU A 508 30.62 20.72 30.72
C LEU A 508 31.86 20.70 31.62
N ASP A 509 31.69 20.89 32.92
CA ASP A 509 32.77 21.07 33.90
C ASP A 509 33.74 22.18 33.48
N VAL A 510 33.18 23.34 33.12
CA VAL A 510 33.95 24.50 32.65
C VAL A 510 33.70 25.75 33.51
N PRO A 511 34.69 26.64 33.63
CA PRO A 511 34.51 27.94 34.29
C PRO A 511 33.34 28.76 33.72
N PRO A 512 32.68 29.64 34.52
CA PRO A 512 31.54 30.43 34.08
C PRO A 512 31.79 31.32 32.87
N ASP A 513 33.00 31.86 32.72
CA ASP A 513 33.42 32.69 31.57
C ASP A 513 33.47 31.86 30.27
N VAL A 514 33.91 30.60 30.35
CA VAL A 514 33.89 29.66 29.23
C VAL A 514 32.44 29.28 28.89
N ALA A 515 31.58 29.06 29.89
CA ALA A 515 30.17 28.79 29.66
C ALA A 515 29.46 29.98 28.99
N GLU A 516 29.78 31.22 29.38
CA GLU A 516 29.28 32.44 28.73
C GLU A 516 29.75 32.55 27.27
N GLN A 517 31.01 32.21 27.00
CA GLN A 517 31.52 32.16 25.63
C GLN A 517 30.76 31.12 24.78
N ILE A 518 30.56 29.91 25.29
CA ILE A 518 29.79 28.86 24.61
C ILE A 518 28.35 29.32 24.34
N GLY A 519 27.71 29.97 25.31
CA GLY A 519 26.36 30.52 25.14
C GLY A 519 26.29 31.57 24.02
N ARG A 520 27.27 32.47 23.92
CA ARG A 520 27.37 33.44 22.82
C ARG A 520 27.58 32.77 21.47
N GLU A 521 28.55 31.86 21.38
CA GLU A 521 28.84 31.12 20.14
C GLU A 521 27.64 30.25 19.70
N ALA A 522 26.88 29.68 20.64
CA ALA A 522 25.65 28.96 20.33
C ALA A 522 24.59 29.86 19.69
N ASN A 523 24.43 31.10 20.18
CA ASN A 523 23.52 32.08 19.56
C ASN A 523 24.00 32.50 18.16
N ASP A 524 25.30 32.71 17.97
CA ASP A 524 25.88 33.02 16.64
C ASP A 524 25.62 31.88 15.65
N VAL A 525 25.77 30.64 16.10
CA VAL A 525 25.46 29.45 15.28
C VAL A 525 23.95 29.35 14.99
N LEU A 526 23.07 29.67 15.95
CA LEU A 526 21.63 29.73 15.69
C LEU A 526 21.27 30.74 14.59
N ASP A 527 21.85 31.93 14.66
CA ASP A 527 21.64 32.95 13.65
C ASP A 527 22.19 32.52 12.29
N LEU A 528 23.36 31.87 12.24
CA LEU A 528 23.88 31.24 11.04
C LEU A 528 22.91 30.19 10.47
N LEU A 529 22.37 29.29 11.31
CA LEU A 529 21.43 28.25 10.88
C LEU A 529 20.12 28.85 10.35
N ARG A 530 19.63 29.92 10.98
CA ARG A 530 18.47 30.68 10.52
C ARG A 530 18.72 31.27 9.13
N ARG A 531 19.86 31.94 8.95
CA ARG A 531 20.27 32.52 7.66
C ARG A 531 20.43 31.45 6.57
N ARG A 532 21.05 30.31 6.88
CA ARG A 532 21.14 29.13 5.98
C ARG A 532 19.77 28.57 5.61
N SER A 533 18.83 28.52 6.55
CA SER A 533 17.46 28.05 6.31
C SER A 533 16.71 28.98 5.35
N ASP A 534 16.86 30.29 5.52
CA ASP A 534 16.27 31.29 4.63
C ASP A 534 16.87 31.23 3.22
N CYS A 535 18.21 31.09 3.12
CA CYS A 535 18.87 30.88 1.83
C CYS A 535 18.39 29.60 1.15
N ARG A 536 18.23 28.50 1.89
CA ARG A 536 17.64 27.25 1.37
C ARG A 536 16.23 27.44 0.82
N LYS A 537 15.37 28.16 1.52
CA LYS A 537 14.00 28.46 1.06
C LYS A 537 14.05 29.31 -0.21
N PHE A 538 14.91 30.32 -0.25
CA PHE A 538 15.14 31.18 -1.41
C PHE A 538 15.60 30.37 -2.64
N VAL A 539 16.67 29.58 -2.51
CA VAL A 539 17.18 28.75 -3.60
C VAL A 539 16.13 27.78 -4.10
N ARG A 540 15.38 27.10 -3.22
CA ARG A 540 14.31 26.18 -3.63
C ARG A 540 13.18 26.86 -4.41
N LYS A 541 12.87 28.13 -4.09
CA LYS A 541 11.84 28.91 -4.78
C LYS A 541 12.27 29.29 -6.19
N HIS A 542 13.55 29.60 -6.39
CA HIS A 542 14.07 30.15 -7.65
C HIS A 542 14.87 29.14 -8.49
N LEU A 543 15.13 27.93 -7.97
CA LEU A 543 15.86 26.88 -8.66
C LEU A 543 15.01 25.60 -8.79
N PRO A 544 14.40 25.34 -9.97
CA PRO A 544 13.60 24.15 -10.16
C PRO A 544 14.45 22.87 -10.12
N PRO A 545 13.92 21.77 -9.54
CA PRO A 545 14.62 20.48 -9.53
C PRO A 545 14.77 19.92 -10.95
N ARG A 546 15.92 19.31 -11.26
CA ARG A 546 16.21 18.63 -12.54
C ARG A 546 16.74 17.22 -12.28
N ARG A 547 16.59 16.33 -13.27
CA ARG A 547 17.14 14.95 -13.18
C ARG A 547 18.65 15.02 -12.95
N GLY A 548 19.13 14.36 -11.88
CA GLY A 548 20.54 14.38 -11.47
C GLY A 548 20.99 15.57 -10.61
N ARG A 549 20.12 16.56 -10.35
CA ARG A 549 20.43 17.73 -9.52
C ARG A 549 19.27 18.10 -8.60
N SER A 550 19.39 17.74 -7.33
CA SER A 550 18.46 18.18 -6.29
C SER A 550 18.86 19.56 -5.75
N PRO A 551 17.89 20.43 -5.40
CA PRO A 551 18.18 21.69 -4.69
C PRO A 551 18.98 21.47 -3.39
N ALA A 552 18.78 20.34 -2.71
CA ALA A 552 19.55 19.98 -1.52
C ALA A 552 21.04 19.78 -1.82
N SER A 553 21.39 19.15 -2.96
CA SER A 553 22.78 18.98 -3.38
C SER A 553 23.45 20.30 -3.73
N VAL A 554 22.72 21.25 -4.35
CA VAL A 554 23.26 22.58 -4.69
C VAL A 554 23.52 23.37 -3.41
N ILE A 555 22.57 23.37 -2.48
CA ILE A 555 22.68 24.09 -1.21
C ILE A 555 23.86 23.59 -0.37
N ARG A 556 24.09 22.27 -0.33
CA ARG A 556 25.26 21.70 0.34
C ARG A 556 26.56 22.26 -0.24
N LYS A 557 26.70 22.26 -1.56
CA LYS A 557 27.88 22.80 -2.25
C LYS A 557 28.04 24.32 -2.07
N LEU A 558 26.93 25.06 -1.97
CA LEU A 558 26.97 26.49 -1.65
C LEU A 558 27.57 26.73 -0.24
N HIS A 559 27.12 25.96 0.76
CA HIS A 559 27.70 26.04 2.10
C HIS A 559 29.19 25.64 2.12
N GLU A 560 29.58 24.59 1.39
CA GLU A 560 30.99 24.18 1.22
C GLU A 560 31.83 25.29 0.57
N ALA A 561 31.23 26.11 -0.31
CA ALA A 561 31.83 27.27 -0.93
C ALA A 561 31.76 28.56 -0.07
N GLY A 562 31.32 28.47 1.19
CA GLY A 562 31.21 29.61 2.10
C GLY A 562 29.97 30.49 1.90
N ILE A 563 29.04 30.12 1.01
CA ILE A 563 27.79 30.84 0.81
C ILE A 563 26.77 30.31 1.83
N ASN A 564 26.57 31.06 2.91
CA ASN A 564 25.73 30.64 4.04
C ASN A 564 24.38 31.36 4.08
N ASP A 565 24.27 32.52 3.44
CA ASP A 565 23.04 33.29 3.44
C ASP A 565 22.70 33.90 2.07
N VAL A 566 21.59 34.64 2.00
CA VAL A 566 21.14 35.29 0.76
C VAL A 566 22.09 36.44 0.37
N THR A 567 22.70 37.10 1.35
CA THR A 567 23.66 38.18 1.13
C THR A 567 24.93 37.64 0.50
N ASP A 568 25.49 36.54 1.03
CA ASP A 568 26.62 35.82 0.43
C ASP A 568 26.29 35.41 -1.01
N LEU A 569 25.09 34.87 -1.23
CA LEU A 569 24.63 34.45 -2.55
C LEU A 569 24.53 35.63 -3.52
N SER A 570 24.11 36.81 -3.05
CA SER A 570 23.98 38.02 -3.88
C SER A 570 25.32 38.56 -4.40
N ASN A 571 26.41 38.22 -3.70
CA ASN A 571 27.78 38.61 -4.04
C ASN A 571 28.56 37.47 -4.73
N ALA A 572 27.94 36.32 -4.96
CA ALA A 572 28.62 35.14 -5.49
C ALA A 572 29.02 35.32 -6.97
N ASP A 573 30.19 34.79 -7.35
CA ASP A 573 30.61 34.74 -8.76
C ASP A 573 29.75 33.75 -9.56
N LYS A 574 29.29 34.14 -10.77
CA LYS A 574 28.60 33.25 -11.71
C LYS A 574 29.37 31.96 -11.97
N LYS A 575 30.71 31.97 -12.02
CA LYS A 575 31.57 30.79 -12.18
C LYS A 575 31.44 29.82 -10.99
N LEU A 576 31.36 30.35 -9.78
CA LEU A 576 31.12 29.55 -8.57
C LEU A 576 29.73 28.90 -8.61
N LEU A 577 28.70 29.64 -9.03
CA LEU A 577 27.36 29.08 -9.19
C LEU A 577 27.33 27.96 -10.24
N LYS A 578 28.07 28.11 -11.34
CA LYS A 578 28.25 27.04 -12.35
C LYS A 578 28.95 25.82 -11.75
N SER A 579 30.00 25.98 -10.95
CA SER A 579 30.75 24.86 -10.36
C SER A 579 29.90 24.04 -9.38
N VAL A 580 28.91 24.66 -8.71
CA VAL A 580 27.96 23.96 -7.84
C VAL A 580 26.76 23.35 -8.59
N GLY A 581 26.73 23.45 -9.92
CA GLY A 581 25.72 22.82 -10.79
C GLY A 581 24.50 23.68 -11.09
N VAL A 582 24.62 25.01 -10.97
CA VAL A 582 23.59 25.96 -11.41
C VAL A 582 23.83 26.33 -12.88
N GLY A 583 22.82 26.19 -13.73
CA GLY A 583 22.94 26.58 -15.15
C GLY A 583 23.10 28.09 -15.31
N GLU A 584 23.62 28.55 -16.44
CA GLU A 584 23.93 29.98 -16.67
C GLU A 584 22.74 30.92 -16.45
N LYS A 585 21.60 30.66 -17.10
CA LYS A 585 20.36 31.44 -16.92
C LYS A 585 19.81 31.34 -15.49
N GLU A 586 20.02 30.21 -14.82
CA GLU A 586 19.57 29.99 -13.45
C GLU A 586 20.45 30.78 -12.46
N ALA A 587 21.75 30.87 -12.72
CA ALA A 587 22.69 31.66 -11.93
C ALA A 587 22.37 33.15 -12.05
N GLU A 588 22.03 33.64 -13.24
CA GLU A 588 21.57 35.02 -13.45
C GLU A 588 20.28 35.32 -12.68
N THR A 589 19.32 34.40 -12.72
CA THR A 589 18.07 34.54 -11.97
C THR A 589 18.32 34.54 -10.46
N LEU A 590 19.14 33.61 -9.95
CA LEU A 590 19.46 33.53 -8.52
C LEU A 590 20.20 34.78 -8.02
N LEU A 591 21.17 35.29 -8.79
CA LEU A 591 21.89 36.51 -8.44
C LEU A 591 20.97 37.73 -8.45
N SER A 592 20.21 37.93 -9.52
CA SER A 592 19.29 39.08 -9.62
C SER A 592 18.25 39.07 -8.50
N GLU A 593 17.62 37.93 -8.23
CA GLU A 593 16.59 37.83 -7.19
C GLU A 593 17.18 37.94 -5.77
N SER A 594 18.41 37.46 -5.54
CA SER A 594 19.06 37.58 -4.23
C SER A 594 19.53 39.00 -3.97
N GLN A 595 20.04 39.71 -4.98
CA GLN A 595 20.39 41.13 -4.91
C GLN A 595 19.15 41.99 -4.60
N LYS A 596 18.02 41.76 -5.27
CA LYS A 596 16.75 42.42 -4.94
C LYS A 596 16.32 42.15 -3.51
N LEU A 597 16.42 40.91 -3.05
CA LEU A 597 16.02 40.54 -1.68
C LEU A 597 16.94 41.18 -0.63
N ARG A 598 18.25 41.23 -0.88
CA ARG A 598 19.23 41.91 -0.05
C ARG A 598 18.92 43.41 0.04
N ALA A 599 18.78 44.07 -1.09
CA ALA A 599 18.53 45.50 -1.10
C ALA A 599 17.18 45.87 -0.47
N ASN A 600 16.15 45.05 -0.66
CA ASN A 600 14.88 45.21 0.06
C ASN A 600 15.06 45.17 1.59
N ARG A 601 16.04 44.41 2.11
CA ARG A 601 16.36 44.38 3.55
C ARG A 601 17.11 45.64 3.96
N GLU A 602 18.16 46.01 3.23
CA GLU A 602 18.95 47.21 3.50
C GLU A 602 18.09 48.48 3.48
N PHE A 603 17.16 48.59 2.52
CA PHE A 603 16.21 49.70 2.46
C PHE A 603 15.27 49.75 3.66
N LYS A 604 14.82 48.61 4.17
CA LYS A 604 13.99 48.57 5.38
C LYS A 604 14.77 48.96 6.63
N GLU A 605 16.03 48.55 6.72
CA GLU A 605 16.92 48.89 7.84
C GLU A 605 17.18 50.39 7.93
N ILE A 606 17.30 51.08 6.79
CA ILE A 606 17.41 52.55 6.74
C ILE A 606 16.06 53.28 6.79
N GLY A 607 14.96 52.56 7.06
CA GLY A 607 13.63 53.14 7.31
C GLY A 607 12.72 53.32 6.09
N ILE A 608 13.06 52.79 4.91
CA ILE A 608 12.18 52.88 3.73
C ILE A 608 11.04 51.84 3.83
N PRO A 609 9.75 52.27 3.79
CA PRO A 609 8.62 51.36 3.84
C PRO A 609 8.53 50.42 2.63
N ALA A 610 8.02 49.20 2.85
CA ALA A 610 7.79 48.21 1.79
C ALA A 610 6.89 48.71 0.63
N VAL A 611 6.00 49.66 0.91
CA VAL A 611 5.11 50.27 -0.09
C VAL A 611 5.88 51.19 -1.04
N SER A 612 6.90 51.88 -0.54
CA SER A 612 7.74 52.80 -1.31
C SER A 612 8.78 52.04 -2.15
N LEU A 613 9.23 50.87 -1.68
CA LEU A 613 10.23 50.03 -2.35
C LEU A 613 9.89 49.68 -3.81
N LYS A 614 8.63 49.42 -4.12
CA LYS A 614 8.19 49.15 -5.50
C LYS A 614 8.43 50.34 -6.44
N LYS A 615 8.35 51.57 -5.93
CA LYS A 615 8.59 52.80 -6.71
C LYS A 615 10.07 52.99 -6.99
N TYR A 616 10.93 52.76 -5.99
CA TYR A 616 12.39 52.80 -6.15
C TYR A 616 12.87 51.76 -7.17
N GLN A 617 12.39 50.52 -7.07
CA GLN A 617 12.72 49.46 -8.03
C GLN A 617 12.22 49.76 -9.45
N ALA A 618 11.02 50.35 -9.59
CA ALA A 618 10.51 50.79 -10.89
C ALA A 618 11.34 51.95 -11.50
N ALA A 619 11.99 52.76 -10.65
CA ALA A 619 12.91 53.81 -11.06
C ALA A 619 14.34 53.31 -11.31
N GLY A 620 14.60 51.99 -11.25
CA GLY A 620 15.94 51.43 -11.45
C GLY A 620 16.87 51.54 -10.23
N ILE A 621 16.35 51.99 -9.09
CA ILE A 621 17.09 52.07 -7.82
C ILE A 621 16.96 50.69 -7.15
N ILE A 622 18.04 49.91 -7.25
CA ILE A 622 18.07 48.52 -6.81
C ILE A 622 18.62 48.42 -5.40
N GLY A 623 19.53 49.30 -4.94
CA GLY A 623 20.06 49.34 -3.57
C GLY A 623 20.33 50.76 -3.04
N PRO A 624 20.68 50.91 -1.74
CA PRO A 624 20.90 52.22 -1.12
C PRO A 624 22.02 53.05 -1.77
N SER A 625 23.03 52.39 -2.35
CA SER A 625 24.09 53.06 -3.12
C SER A 625 23.55 53.82 -4.32
N ASP A 626 22.50 53.32 -4.96
CA ASP A 626 21.91 53.94 -6.16
C ASP A 626 21.18 55.24 -5.82
N LEU A 627 20.86 55.46 -4.53
CA LEU A 627 20.35 56.75 -4.05
C LEU A 627 21.44 57.84 -4.07
N LEU A 628 22.71 57.46 -4.03
CA LEU A 628 23.84 58.41 -4.09
C LEU A 628 24.08 58.91 -5.52
N ASP A 629 23.67 58.12 -6.52
CA ASP A 629 23.81 58.46 -7.94
C ASP A 629 22.63 59.31 -8.47
N TYR A 630 21.57 59.49 -7.67
CA TYR A 630 20.48 60.40 -8.01
C TYR A 630 20.86 61.84 -7.63
N PRO A 631 20.85 62.79 -8.58
CA PRO A 631 21.16 64.18 -8.28
C PRO A 631 20.17 64.73 -7.24
N TYR A 632 20.67 65.31 -6.16
CA TYR A 632 19.87 66.07 -5.21
C TYR A 632 19.14 67.18 -5.97
N VAL A 633 17.83 67.04 -6.16
CA VAL A 633 16.98 68.14 -6.57
C VAL A 633 16.64 68.90 -5.29
N TYR A 634 17.31 70.04 -5.09
CA TYR A 634 16.97 71.01 -4.05
C TYR A 634 15.61 71.66 -4.32
#